data_AF-A0A7Y8F548-F1
#
_entry.id   AF-A0A7Y8F548-F1
#
_cell.length_a   1.000
_cell.length_b   1.000
_cell.length_c   1.000
_cell.angle_alpha   90.00
_cell.angle_beta   90.00
_cell.angle_gamma   90.00
#
_symmetry.space_group_name_H-M   'P 1'
#
loop_
_entity.id
_entity.type
_entity.pdbx_description
1 polymer ?
#
loop_
_entity_poly.entity_id
_entity_poly.type
_entity_poly.pdbx_seq_one_letter_code
_entity_poly.pdbx_strand_id
1 'polypeptide(L)'
;MTDQTAQEPTMEEILASIRRIISEDDAPAETAAAAPEPVVEAAPTPEPVAEAVEPAPVEDEVLELTERYEAPAAESIGDLEVADVAPFPAAEPAPQPFAAPVYDSLVGESAAASAASAFAGLAATFQKPEAPAASAPQDLPFVSGNTVEAMVQNMLRPMLKDWLDANLPGIVEAQVRKEVERIARNAG
;
A
#
# COMPACT_ATOMS: atom_id res chain seq x y z
N MET A 1 3.66 46.83 15.75
CA MET A 1 4.52 46.21 14.73
C MET A 1 4.46 44.70 14.96
N THR A 2 3.88 43.83 14.16
CA THR A 2 3.10 43.90 12.91
C THR A 2 2.59 42.47 12.76
N ASP A 3 1.27 42.29 12.57
CA ASP A 3 0.67 41.04 12.13
C ASP A 3 1.44 40.48 10.93
N GLN A 4 2.13 39.36 11.10
CA GLN A 4 2.66 38.59 9.97
C GLN A 4 1.61 37.54 9.63
N THR A 5 0.68 37.99 8.81
CA THR A 5 -0.37 37.26 8.13
C THR A 5 0.14 35.88 7.69
N ALA A 6 -0.33 34.82 8.36
CA ALA A 6 -0.43 33.50 7.74
C ALA A 6 -1.54 33.60 6.69
N GLN A 7 -1.23 34.29 5.60
CA GLN A 7 -2.12 34.44 4.46
C GLN A 7 -2.12 33.09 3.76
N GLU A 8 -3.22 32.34 3.88
CA GLU A 8 -3.44 31.20 3.00
C GLU A 8 -3.24 31.72 1.56
N PRO A 9 -2.31 31.15 0.79
CA PRO A 9 -1.96 31.69 -0.51
C PRO A 9 -3.22 31.71 -1.35
N THR A 10 -3.53 32.89 -1.88
CA THR A 10 -4.70 33.09 -2.73
C THR A 10 -4.52 32.28 -4.01
N MET A 11 -5.62 31.82 -4.61
CA MET A 11 -5.61 31.01 -5.83
C MET A 11 -4.71 31.61 -6.94
N GLU A 12 -4.65 32.93 -7.04
CA GLU A 12 -3.84 33.64 -8.03
C GLU A 12 -2.34 33.53 -7.77
N GLU A 13 -1.90 33.46 -6.51
CA GLU A 13 -0.50 33.27 -6.13
C GLU A 13 -0.05 31.83 -6.42
N ILE A 14 -0.93 30.85 -6.17
CA ILE A 14 -0.69 29.45 -6.53
C ILE A 14 -0.51 29.33 -8.04
N LEU A 15 -1.39 29.94 -8.84
CA LEU A 15 -1.31 29.92 -10.30
C LEU A 15 -0.10 30.69 -10.84
N ALA A 16 0.29 31.80 -10.20
CA ALA A 16 1.49 32.55 -10.55
C ALA A 16 2.77 31.76 -10.27
N SER A 17 2.82 31.02 -9.15
CA SER A 17 3.95 30.16 -8.78
C SER A 17 4.14 29.01 -9.78
N ILE A 18 3.05 28.32 -10.17
CA ILE A 18 3.08 27.27 -11.18
C ILE A 18 3.54 27.83 -12.54
N ARG A 19 3.00 29.00 -12.96
CA ARG A 19 3.41 29.64 -14.23
C ARG A 19 4.89 30.02 -14.23
N ARG A 20 5.42 30.49 -13.10
CA ARG A 20 6.85 30.81 -12.97
C ARG A 20 7.73 29.56 -13.12
N ILE A 21 7.40 28.48 -12.42
CA ILE A 21 8.18 27.23 -12.48
C ILE A 21 8.22 26.67 -13.90
N ILE A 22 7.08 26.63 -14.61
CA ILE A 22 7.01 26.12 -15.98
C ILE A 22 7.79 27.02 -16.95
N SER A 23 7.74 28.34 -16.76
CA SER A 23 8.49 29.27 -17.62
C SER A 23 10.00 29.29 -17.34
N GLU A 24 10.40 28.89 -16.14
CA GLU A 24 11.79 28.79 -15.70
C GLU A 24 12.43 27.44 -16.12
N ASP A 25 11.61 26.39 -16.29
CA ASP A 25 12.02 25.05 -16.73
C ASP A 25 11.96 24.85 -18.27
N ASP A 26 11.17 25.66 -19.00
CA ASP A 26 11.13 25.66 -20.47
C ASP A 26 12.28 26.49 -21.07
N ALA A 27 13.52 26.12 -20.74
CA ALA A 27 14.71 26.60 -21.43
C ALA A 27 14.96 25.68 -22.64
N PRO A 28 14.79 26.15 -23.89
CA PRO A 28 14.99 25.32 -25.07
C PRO A 28 16.47 25.01 -25.24
N ALA A 29 16.81 23.73 -25.17
CA ALA A 29 18.06 23.22 -25.73
C ALA A 29 17.97 23.31 -27.25
N GLU A 30 18.37 24.45 -27.83
CA GLU A 30 18.50 24.61 -29.27
C GLU A 30 19.95 24.81 -29.72
N THR A 31 20.21 24.28 -30.93
CA THR A 31 21.43 24.30 -31.77
C THR A 31 22.54 23.30 -31.41
N ALA A 32 23.05 22.44 -32.30
CA ALA A 32 23.01 22.43 -33.76
C ALA A 32 23.38 21.06 -34.38
N ALA A 33 22.88 20.86 -35.61
CA ALA A 33 23.57 20.26 -36.77
C ALA A 33 23.91 18.76 -36.78
N ALA A 34 23.18 17.99 -37.60
CA ALA A 34 23.60 17.65 -38.96
C ALA A 34 22.82 16.42 -39.47
N ALA A 35 21.97 16.62 -40.46
CA ALA A 35 21.53 15.55 -41.36
C ALA A 35 22.72 15.16 -42.27
N PRO A 36 22.89 13.86 -42.52
CA PRO A 36 22.86 13.40 -43.90
C PRO A 36 22.02 12.12 -44.04
N GLU A 37 21.03 12.14 -44.93
CA GLU A 37 20.64 10.95 -45.69
C GLU A 37 21.55 10.86 -46.95
N PRO A 38 21.67 9.74 -47.70
CA PRO A 38 21.09 8.39 -47.51
C PRO A 38 22.12 7.24 -47.70
N VAL A 39 21.92 6.10 -47.05
CA VAL A 39 22.29 4.79 -47.64
C VAL A 39 21.24 3.77 -47.20
N VAL A 40 20.38 3.39 -48.14
CA VAL A 40 19.53 2.20 -48.00
C VAL A 40 20.45 1.01 -48.22
N GLU A 41 21.04 0.48 -47.16
CA GLU A 41 21.77 -0.79 -47.19
C GLU A 41 20.80 -1.93 -46.85
N ALA A 42 20.88 -2.97 -47.67
CA ALA A 42 19.89 -4.02 -47.82
C ALA A 42 19.51 -4.74 -46.53
N ALA A 43 18.23 -5.08 -46.42
CA ALA A 43 17.67 -5.96 -45.41
C ALA A 43 18.46 -7.28 -45.28
N PRO A 44 18.79 -7.76 -44.06
CA PRO A 44 19.07 -9.17 -43.88
C PRO A 44 17.73 -9.91 -43.97
N THR A 45 17.64 -10.76 -44.99
CA THR A 45 16.56 -11.73 -45.13
C THR A 45 16.58 -12.64 -43.89
N PRO A 46 15.49 -12.80 -43.11
CA PRO A 46 15.47 -13.82 -42.08
C PRO A 46 15.46 -15.20 -42.75
N GLU A 47 16.47 -16.01 -42.47
CA GLU A 47 16.48 -17.43 -42.80
C GLU A 47 15.27 -18.12 -42.15
N PRO A 48 14.57 -19.04 -42.85
CA PRO A 48 13.44 -19.74 -42.27
C PRO A 48 13.97 -20.84 -41.35
N VAL A 49 14.06 -20.57 -40.04
CA VAL A 49 14.12 -21.64 -39.04
C VAL A 49 12.71 -22.20 -38.92
N ALA A 50 12.42 -23.19 -39.76
CA ALA A 50 11.29 -24.07 -39.60
C ALA A 50 11.59 -25.01 -38.42
N GLU A 51 11.10 -24.66 -37.24
CA GLU A 51 10.72 -25.64 -36.23
C GLU A 51 9.37 -25.21 -35.67
N ALA A 52 8.31 -25.80 -36.23
CA ALA A 52 6.96 -25.64 -35.74
C ALA A 52 6.90 -26.29 -34.35
N VAL A 53 6.99 -25.47 -33.30
CA VAL A 53 6.45 -25.86 -32.01
C VAL A 53 4.94 -25.88 -32.18
N GLU A 54 4.38 -27.07 -32.26
CA GLU A 54 2.95 -27.30 -32.14
C GLU A 54 2.47 -26.57 -30.87
N PRO A 55 1.49 -25.64 -30.94
CA PRO A 55 0.96 -25.05 -29.73
C PRO A 55 0.28 -26.18 -28.97
N ALA A 56 0.90 -26.62 -27.87
CA ALA A 56 0.21 -27.42 -26.88
C ALA A 56 -1.11 -26.69 -26.53
N PRO A 57 -2.24 -27.40 -26.43
CA PRO A 57 -3.46 -26.75 -25.98
C PRO A 57 -3.19 -26.24 -24.57
N VAL A 58 -3.07 -24.92 -24.43
CA VAL A 58 -3.36 -24.26 -23.17
C VAL A 58 -4.86 -24.39 -23.00
N GLU A 59 -5.29 -25.54 -22.48
CA GLU A 59 -6.60 -25.62 -21.86
C GLU A 59 -6.60 -24.51 -20.82
N ASP A 60 -7.59 -23.61 -20.91
CA ASP A 60 -7.78 -22.53 -19.96
C ASP A 60 -7.87 -23.14 -18.55
N GLU A 61 -6.75 -23.22 -17.86
CA GLU A 61 -6.66 -23.39 -16.42
C GLU A 61 -7.21 -22.09 -15.82
N VAL A 62 -8.54 -21.96 -15.89
CA VAL A 62 -9.31 -21.03 -15.08
C VAL A 62 -8.96 -21.40 -13.65
N LEU A 63 -8.15 -20.57 -13.00
CA LEU A 63 -7.76 -20.74 -11.60
C LEU A 63 -9.04 -20.69 -10.74
N GLU A 64 -9.65 -21.85 -10.50
CA GLU A 64 -10.76 -21.99 -9.57
C GLU A 64 -10.23 -21.66 -8.17
N LEU A 65 -10.55 -20.45 -7.68
CA LEU A 65 -10.09 -19.93 -6.37
C LEU A 65 -10.58 -20.76 -5.17
N THR A 66 -11.26 -21.87 -5.41
CA THR A 66 -11.68 -22.89 -4.46
C THR A 66 -10.63 -23.98 -4.23
N GLU A 67 -9.61 -24.09 -5.09
CA GLU A 67 -8.50 -25.01 -4.89
C GLU A 67 -7.51 -24.45 -3.87
N ARG A 68 -7.09 -25.29 -2.93
CA ARG A 68 -6.10 -24.92 -1.91
C ARG A 68 -4.72 -25.00 -2.53
N TYR A 69 -4.03 -23.86 -2.60
CA TYR A 69 -2.61 -23.83 -2.95
C TYR A 69 -1.80 -24.67 -1.95
N GLU A 70 -1.15 -25.72 -2.45
CA GLU A 70 -0.21 -26.54 -1.70
C GLU A 70 1.20 -26.06 -2.04
N ALA A 71 1.80 -25.29 -1.12
CA ALA A 71 3.12 -24.72 -1.32
C ALA A 71 4.17 -25.83 -1.39
N PRO A 72 5.11 -25.77 -2.35
CA PRO A 72 6.24 -26.69 -2.38
C PRO A 72 7.10 -26.50 -1.12
N ALA A 73 7.67 -27.57 -0.60
CA ALA A 73 8.44 -27.58 0.66
C ALA A 73 9.70 -26.69 0.66
N ALA A 74 10.10 -26.17 -0.51
CA ALA A 74 11.18 -25.20 -0.66
C ALA A 74 10.74 -24.16 -1.70
N GLU A 75 10.30 -23.00 -1.23
CA GLU A 75 10.13 -21.83 -2.09
C GLU A 75 11.48 -21.09 -2.16
N SER A 76 12.00 -20.91 -3.39
CA SER A 76 13.14 -20.03 -3.63
C SER A 76 12.65 -18.77 -4.32
N ILE A 77 13.12 -17.61 -3.86
CA ILE A 77 12.87 -16.33 -4.51
C ILE A 77 14.16 -15.95 -5.23
N GLY A 78 14.28 -16.36 -6.50
CA GLY A 78 15.52 -16.18 -7.25
C GLY A 78 16.65 -17.06 -6.70
N ASP A 79 17.81 -16.46 -6.41
CA ASP A 79 18.99 -17.15 -5.84
C ASP A 79 18.92 -17.26 -4.29
N LEU A 80 17.81 -16.84 -3.69
CA LEU A 80 17.61 -16.95 -2.24
C LEU A 80 16.84 -18.23 -1.90
N GLU A 81 17.48 -19.13 -1.16
CA GLU A 81 16.79 -20.25 -0.50
C GLU A 81 16.10 -19.75 0.77
N VAL A 82 14.77 -19.85 0.83
CA VAL A 82 14.00 -19.59 2.05
C VAL A 82 14.09 -20.85 2.92
N ALA A 83 15.01 -20.85 3.88
CA ALA A 83 15.11 -21.91 4.86
C ALA A 83 13.91 -21.89 5.82
N ASP A 84 13.46 -23.08 6.21
CA ASP A 84 12.47 -23.28 7.27
C ASP A 84 12.90 -22.49 8.52
N VAL A 85 11.95 -21.81 9.18
CA VAL A 85 12.21 -20.97 10.35
C VAL A 85 12.82 -21.86 11.44
N ALA A 86 14.15 -21.86 11.54
CA ALA A 86 14.84 -22.51 12.63
C ALA A 86 14.25 -21.96 13.95
N PRO A 87 14.02 -22.81 14.96
CA PRO A 87 13.59 -22.34 16.26
C PRO A 87 14.58 -21.26 16.71
N PHE A 88 14.07 -20.05 16.97
CA PHE A 88 14.88 -18.94 17.46
C PHE A 88 15.78 -19.47 18.59
N PRO A 89 17.09 -19.18 18.56
CA PRO A 89 17.98 -19.57 19.65
C PRO A 89 17.36 -19.08 20.96
N ALA A 90 17.29 -19.96 21.95
CA ALA A 90 16.74 -19.67 23.26
C ALA A 90 17.35 -18.35 23.78
N ALA A 91 16.47 -17.46 24.25
CA ALA A 91 16.74 -16.09 24.66
C ALA A 91 18.19 -15.84 25.10
N GLU A 92 18.89 -15.00 24.34
CA GLU A 92 20.10 -14.33 24.82
C GLU A 92 19.81 -13.72 26.21
N PRO A 93 20.83 -13.65 27.09
CA PRO A 93 20.69 -12.98 28.38
C PRO A 93 20.09 -11.59 28.15
N ALA A 94 19.11 -11.21 28.99
CA ALA A 94 18.40 -9.95 28.91
C ALA A 94 19.35 -8.82 28.54
N PRO A 95 19.02 -7.96 27.55
CA PRO A 95 19.94 -6.95 27.04
C PRO A 95 20.47 -6.15 28.22
N GLN A 96 21.74 -6.35 28.55
CA GLN A 96 22.41 -5.45 29.49
C GLN A 96 22.32 -4.07 28.85
N PRO A 97 21.95 -3.01 29.59
CA PRO A 97 21.98 -1.67 29.05
C PRO A 97 23.42 -1.40 28.64
N PHE A 98 23.68 -1.48 27.33
CA PHE A 98 24.89 -0.95 26.74
C PHE A 98 24.88 0.52 27.13
N ALA A 99 25.89 0.94 27.91
CA ALA A 99 26.08 2.34 28.21
C ALA A 99 26.20 3.05 26.86
N ALA A 100 25.15 3.77 26.46
CA ALA A 100 25.15 4.48 25.20
C ALA A 100 26.38 5.41 25.22
N PRO A 101 27.25 5.38 24.19
CA PRO A 101 28.31 6.37 24.10
C PRO A 101 27.68 7.74 24.18
N VAL A 102 28.21 8.58 25.07
CA VAL A 102 27.79 9.97 25.24
C VAL A 102 28.22 10.74 23.99
N TYR A 103 27.37 10.76 22.98
CA TYR A 103 27.54 11.62 21.84
C TYR A 103 27.29 13.06 22.25
N ASP A 104 28.06 13.98 21.68
CA ASP A 104 27.74 15.41 21.78
C ASP A 104 26.39 15.65 21.08
N SER A 105 25.48 16.35 21.76
CA SER A 105 24.13 16.54 21.24
C SER A 105 24.19 17.48 20.04
N LEU A 106 23.73 17.02 18.88
CA LEU A 106 23.69 17.80 17.64
C LEU A 106 22.76 19.03 17.72
N VAL A 107 21.89 19.05 18.73
CA VAL A 107 20.90 20.11 18.95
C VAL A 107 20.97 20.54 20.41
N GLY A 108 20.88 21.84 20.65
CA GLY A 108 20.80 22.37 22.01
C GLY A 108 19.51 21.94 22.72
N GLU A 109 19.59 21.73 24.03
CA GLU A 109 18.46 21.28 24.87
C GLU A 109 17.18 22.09 24.65
N SER A 110 17.31 23.42 24.52
CA SER A 110 16.18 24.31 24.26
C SER A 110 15.48 24.01 22.93
N ALA A 111 16.22 23.71 21.87
CA ALA A 111 15.64 23.43 20.56
C ALA A 111 15.01 22.04 20.52
N ALA A 112 15.60 21.06 21.21
CA ALA A 112 15.00 19.74 21.40
C ALA A 112 13.68 19.82 22.19
N ALA A 113 13.65 20.59 23.28
CA ALA A 113 12.44 20.81 24.07
C ALA A 113 11.33 21.54 23.27
N SER A 114 11.70 22.52 22.43
CA SER A 114 10.75 23.19 21.54
C SER A 114 10.17 22.24 20.48
N ALA A 115 11.00 21.41 19.85
CA ALA A 115 10.54 20.42 18.88
C ALA A 115 9.61 19.39 19.54
N ALA A 116 10.00 18.85 20.70
CA ALA A 116 9.17 17.94 21.47
C ALA A 116 7.81 18.56 21.85
N SER A 117 7.80 19.84 22.24
CA SER A 117 6.56 20.55 22.57
C SER A 117 5.66 20.77 21.34
N ALA A 118 6.24 21.04 20.16
CA ALA A 118 5.48 21.18 18.92
C ALA A 118 4.86 19.84 18.48
N PHE A 119 5.62 18.74 18.56
CA PHE A 119 5.10 17.40 18.29
C PHE A 119 4.06 16.97 19.32
N ALA A 120 4.24 17.29 20.60
CA ALA A 120 3.24 17.03 21.64
C ALA A 120 1.95 17.83 21.40
N GLY A 121 2.06 19.10 20.97
CA GLY A 121 0.92 19.92 20.55
C GLY A 121 0.17 19.31 19.37
N LEU A 122 0.90 18.85 18.35
CA LEU A 122 0.32 18.16 17.20
C LEU A 122 -0.36 16.84 17.61
N ALA A 123 0.31 16.02 18.40
CA ALA A 123 -0.25 14.78 18.92
C ALA A 123 -1.53 15.02 19.74
N ALA A 124 -1.54 16.09 20.55
CA ALA A 124 -2.72 16.51 21.31
C ALA A 124 -3.89 16.98 20.42
N THR A 125 -3.65 17.44 19.18
CA THR A 125 -4.73 17.71 18.22
C THR A 125 -5.38 16.44 17.67
N PHE A 126 -4.63 15.33 17.62
CA PHE A 126 -5.12 14.02 17.21
C PHE A 126 -5.71 13.22 18.38
N GLN A 127 -5.28 13.50 19.62
CA GLN A 127 -5.85 12.91 20.83
C GLN A 127 -7.07 13.71 21.30
N LYS A 128 -8.25 13.12 21.10
CA LYS A 128 -9.46 13.53 21.82
C LYS A 128 -9.16 13.55 23.34
N PRO A 129 -9.60 14.56 24.10
CA PRO A 129 -9.43 14.55 25.55
C PRO A 129 -10.27 13.41 26.14
N GLU A 130 -9.63 12.28 26.38
CA GLU A 130 -10.19 11.20 27.19
C GLU A 130 -9.89 11.54 28.66
N ALA A 131 -10.94 11.81 29.43
CA ALA A 131 -10.85 11.90 30.87
C ALA A 131 -10.41 10.53 31.44
N PRO A 132 -9.67 10.49 32.57
CA PRO A 132 -9.13 9.24 33.06
C PRO A 132 -10.25 8.42 33.71
N ALA A 133 -10.61 7.29 33.11
CA ALA A 133 -11.34 6.24 33.82
C ALA A 133 -11.18 4.87 33.13
N ALA A 134 -10.32 4.05 33.72
CA ALA A 134 -10.45 2.61 33.93
C ALA A 134 -11.25 1.77 32.91
N SER A 135 -10.53 0.84 32.29
CA SER A 135 -10.96 -0.55 32.02
C SER A 135 -12.24 -0.77 31.19
N ALA A 136 -12.08 -0.87 29.86
CA ALA A 136 -12.74 -1.90 29.03
C ALA A 136 -12.16 -1.85 27.59
N PRO A 137 -12.01 -3.01 26.90
CA PRO A 137 -11.79 -3.03 25.46
C PRO A 137 -13.16 -2.85 24.80
N GLN A 138 -13.54 -1.63 24.50
CA GLN A 138 -14.66 -1.36 23.60
C GLN A 138 -14.14 -0.67 22.36
N ASP A 139 -14.30 -1.41 21.27
CA ASP A 139 -14.50 -0.96 19.90
C ASP A 139 -14.02 0.45 19.59
N LEU A 140 -13.00 0.53 18.72
CA LEU A 140 -12.64 1.75 18.03
C LEU A 140 -13.51 1.88 16.77
N PRO A 141 -14.69 2.55 16.79
CA PRO A 141 -15.22 3.10 15.57
C PRO A 141 -14.50 4.43 15.35
N PHE A 142 -13.64 4.44 14.32
CA PHE A 142 -13.54 5.64 13.49
C PHE A 142 -12.90 6.88 14.14
N VAL A 143 -11.81 6.74 14.89
CA VAL A 143 -10.92 7.90 15.17
C VAL A 143 -10.05 8.16 13.94
N SER A 144 -10.67 8.54 12.83
CA SER A 144 -9.99 9.08 11.66
C SER A 144 -10.99 9.56 10.60
N GLY A 145 -11.73 10.63 10.91
CA GLY A 145 -12.57 11.32 9.93
C GLY A 145 -11.83 11.92 8.72
N ASN A 146 -10.56 11.57 8.49
CA ASN A 146 -9.74 12.04 7.36
C ASN A 146 -8.74 10.99 6.83
N THR A 147 -8.92 9.69 7.11
CA THR A 147 -8.05 8.65 6.52
C THR A 147 -8.53 8.26 5.12
N VAL A 148 -7.57 7.90 4.26
CA VAL A 148 -7.84 7.29 2.94
C VAL A 148 -8.71 6.05 3.11
N GLU A 149 -8.52 5.29 4.19
CA GLU A 149 -9.38 4.16 4.56
C GLU A 149 -10.85 4.56 4.71
N ALA A 150 -11.16 5.64 5.44
CA ALA A 150 -12.52 6.13 5.58
C ALA A 150 -13.13 6.53 4.22
N MET A 151 -12.34 7.11 3.32
CA MET A 151 -12.77 7.45 1.97
C MET A 151 -13.05 6.21 1.11
N VAL A 152 -12.13 5.25 1.09
CA VAL A 152 -12.29 3.96 0.37
C VAL A 152 -13.47 3.18 0.93
N GLN A 153 -13.67 3.16 2.24
CA GLN A 153 -14.78 2.47 2.88
C GLN A 153 -16.13 3.13 2.53
N ASN A 154 -16.19 4.46 2.44
CA ASN A 154 -17.37 5.17 1.96
C ASN A 154 -17.69 4.87 0.49
N MET A 155 -16.67 4.64 -0.33
CA MET A 155 -16.84 4.30 -1.75
C MET A 155 -17.21 2.82 -1.96
N LEU A 156 -16.64 1.89 -1.19
CA LEU A 156 -16.90 0.45 -1.31
C LEU A 156 -18.24 0.02 -0.70
N ARG A 157 -18.73 0.73 0.32
CA ARG A 157 -19.99 0.41 1.00
C ARG A 157 -21.19 0.28 0.04
N PRO A 158 -21.46 1.20 -0.91
CA PRO A 158 -22.56 1.03 -1.85
C PRO A 158 -22.37 -0.17 -2.78
N MET A 159 -21.16 -0.42 -3.29
CA MET A 159 -20.90 -1.54 -4.20
C MET A 159 -21.10 -2.89 -3.51
N LEU A 160 -20.62 -3.03 -2.27
CA LEU A 160 -20.81 -4.23 -1.47
C LEU A 160 -22.27 -4.44 -1.10
N LYS A 161 -23.00 -3.37 -0.81
CA LYS A 161 -24.44 -3.44 -0.53
C LYS A 161 -25.21 -3.99 -1.73
N ASP A 162 -25.01 -3.41 -2.91
CA ASP A 162 -25.72 -3.83 -4.13
C ASP A 162 -25.39 -5.29 -4.48
N TRP A 163 -24.14 -5.70 -4.30
CA TRP A 163 -23.73 -7.09 -4.49
C TRP A 163 -24.38 -8.03 -3.48
N LEU A 164 -24.39 -7.68 -2.19
CA LEU A 164 -25.02 -8.50 -1.15
C LEU A 164 -26.52 -8.62 -1.38
N ASP A 165 -27.20 -7.53 -1.73
CA ASP A 165 -28.64 -7.54 -2.03
C ASP A 165 -28.96 -8.48 -3.21
N ALA A 166 -28.08 -8.59 -4.21
CA ALA A 166 -28.25 -9.47 -5.36
C ALA A 166 -27.87 -10.95 -5.10
N ASN A 167 -26.83 -11.22 -4.30
CA ASN A 167 -26.21 -12.54 -4.21
C ASN A 167 -26.51 -13.29 -2.90
N LEU A 168 -26.76 -12.56 -1.80
CA LEU A 168 -26.99 -13.16 -0.48
C LEU A 168 -28.21 -14.10 -0.45
N PRO A 169 -29.36 -13.78 -1.08
CA PRO A 169 -30.52 -14.68 -1.05
C PRO A 169 -30.20 -16.09 -1.59
N GLY A 170 -29.51 -16.18 -2.74
CA GLY A 170 -29.15 -17.45 -3.35
C GLY A 170 -28.16 -18.27 -2.51
N ILE A 171 -27.17 -17.58 -1.90
CA ILE A 171 -26.19 -18.22 -1.01
C ILE A 171 -26.90 -18.80 0.23
N VAL A 172 -27.82 -18.06 0.84
CA VAL A 172 -28.56 -18.51 2.02
C VAL A 172 -29.48 -19.68 1.68
N GLU A 173 -30.22 -19.64 0.57
CA GLU A 173 -31.08 -20.76 0.15
C GLU A 173 -30.28 -22.05 -0.07
N ALA A 174 -29.11 -21.95 -0.73
CA ALA A 174 -28.23 -23.08 -0.94
C ALA A 174 -27.73 -23.67 0.39
N GLN A 175 -27.35 -22.81 1.34
CA GLN A 175 -26.86 -23.23 2.64
C GLN A 175 -27.96 -23.81 3.54
N VAL A 176 -29.15 -23.22 3.54
CA VAL A 176 -30.32 -23.74 4.27
C VAL A 176 -30.75 -25.10 3.72
N ARG A 177 -30.75 -25.29 2.39
CA ARG A 177 -31.06 -26.59 1.78
C ARG A 177 -30.09 -27.67 2.25
N LYS A 178 -28.78 -27.40 2.19
CA LYS A 178 -27.74 -28.31 2.71
C LYS A 178 -27.98 -28.66 4.18
N GLU A 179 -28.38 -27.67 4.98
CA GLU A 179 -28.55 -27.86 6.42
C GLU A 179 -29.83 -28.61 6.79
N VAL A 180 -30.92 -28.38 6.05
CA VAL A 180 -32.16 -29.18 6.20
C VAL A 180 -31.92 -30.62 5.78
N GLU A 181 -31.20 -30.87 4.68
CA GLU A 181 -30.83 -32.23 4.25
C GLU A 181 -29.95 -32.95 5.28
N ARG A 182 -28.98 -32.23 5.88
CA ARG A 182 -28.13 -32.77 6.95
C ARG A 182 -28.96 -33.13 8.19
N ILE A 183 -29.87 -32.27 8.62
CA ILE A 183 -30.75 -32.53 9.76
C ILE A 183 -31.69 -33.69 9.45
N ALA A 184 -32.30 -33.72 8.25
CA ALA A 184 -33.19 -34.81 7.84
C ALA A 184 -32.48 -36.17 7.82
N ARG A 185 -31.22 -36.21 7.39
CA ARG A 185 -30.39 -37.44 7.43
C ARG A 185 -30.03 -37.88 8.85
N ASN A 186 -29.84 -36.93 9.76
CA ASN A 186 -29.47 -37.22 11.15
C ASN A 186 -30.69 -37.48 12.06
N ALA A 187 -31.89 -37.10 11.63
CA ALA A 187 -33.14 -37.27 12.37
C ALA A 187 -33.94 -38.53 11.96
N GLY A 188 -33.57 -39.19 10.85
CA GLY A 188 -34.08 -40.51 10.45
C GLY A 188 -33.16 -41.62 10.89
#